data_AF-A0A9P8CHR8-F1
#
_entry.id   AF-A0A9P8CHR8-F1
#
_cell.length_a   1.000
_cell.length_b   1.000
_cell.length_c   1.000
_cell.angle_alpha   90.00
_cell.angle_beta   90.00
_cell.angle_gamma   90.00
#
_symmetry.space_group_name_H-M   'P 1'
#
loop_
_entity.id
_entity.type
_entity.pdbx_description
1 polymer ?
#
loop_
_entity_poly.entity_id
_entity_poly.type
_entity_poly.pdbx_seq_one_letter_code
_entity_poly.pdbx_strand_id
1 'polypeptide(L)'
;LPMSETKAKFMRHLHLTPEIYAKMGREVDDIYNWLISDPAHLKTNGRRNPPYDWSDISERAKDDAISWILSRATTETQSYWALAQPSDSCENWIARWFLYHKFRYRDGRSRSGQSTQAASYRS
;
A
#
# COMPACT_ATOMS: atom_id res chain seq x y z
N LEU A 1 7.63 -8.14 10.70
CA LEU A 1 6.53 -8.97 10.15
C LEU A 1 6.72 -9.13 8.64
N PRO A 2 6.40 -10.29 8.04
CA PRO A 2 6.34 -10.41 6.58
C PRO A 2 5.30 -9.45 5.98
N MET A 3 5.57 -8.90 4.79
CA MET A 3 4.64 -8.02 4.07
C MET A 3 3.35 -8.72 3.63
N SER A 4 3.36 -10.05 3.54
CA SER A 4 2.21 -10.88 3.15
C SER A 4 1.23 -11.16 4.30
N GLU A 5 1.51 -10.68 5.52
CA GLU A 5 0.68 -10.96 6.69
C GLU A 5 -0.68 -10.28 6.65
N THR A 6 -1.63 -10.81 7.42
CA THR A 6 -2.99 -10.25 7.45
C THR A 6 -3.07 -8.96 8.28
N LYS A 7 -4.03 -8.09 7.93
CA LYS A 7 -4.38 -6.89 8.71
C LYS A 7 -4.59 -7.22 10.19
N ALA A 8 -5.29 -8.32 10.49
CA ALA A 8 -5.57 -8.72 11.88
C ALA A 8 -4.29 -9.02 12.66
N LYS A 9 -3.34 -9.75 12.06
CA LYS A 9 -2.05 -10.07 12.69
C LYS A 9 -1.18 -8.83 12.86
N PHE A 10 -1.17 -7.95 11.87
CA PHE A 10 -0.47 -6.67 11.91
C PHE A 10 -0.99 -5.76 13.04
N MET A 11 -2.31 -5.56 13.11
CA MET A 11 -2.93 -4.76 14.17
C MET A 11 -2.67 -5.36 15.56
N ARG A 12 -2.75 -6.69 15.69
CA ARG A 12 -2.44 -7.37 16.96
C ARG A 12 -0.97 -7.20 17.38
N HIS A 13 -0.04 -7.24 16.42
CA HIS A 13 1.38 -7.09 16.70
C HIS A 13 1.76 -5.68 17.14
N LEU A 14 1.13 -4.67 16.54
CA LEU A 14 1.38 -3.27 16.86
C LEU A 14 0.42 -2.71 17.92
N HIS A 15 -0.43 -3.56 18.49
CA HIS A 15 -1.48 -3.18 19.45
C HIS A 15 -2.36 -2.02 18.94
N LEU A 16 -2.65 -2.00 17.63
CA LEU A 16 -3.45 -0.95 16.99
C LEU A 16 -4.93 -1.16 17.26
N THR A 17 -5.62 -0.08 17.63
CA THR A 17 -7.08 -0.05 17.59
C THR A 17 -7.57 0.14 16.15
N PRO A 18 -8.81 -0.27 15.83
CA PRO A 18 -9.39 -0.02 14.51
C PRO A 18 -9.41 1.45 14.11
N GLU A 19 -9.56 2.35 15.09
CA GLU A 19 -9.59 3.80 14.90
C GLU A 19 -8.23 4.35 14.46
N ILE A 20 -7.16 3.98 15.18
CA ILE A 20 -5.80 4.37 14.81
C ILE A 20 -5.41 3.78 13.46
N TYR A 21 -5.75 2.50 13.22
CA TYR A 21 -5.51 1.87 11.93
C TYR A 21 -6.19 2.64 10.78
N ALA A 22 -7.42 3.12 10.98
CA ALA A 22 -8.14 3.90 9.98
C ALA A 22 -7.49 5.28 9.75
N LYS A 23 -6.97 5.93 10.81
CA LYS A 23 -6.23 7.20 10.71
C LYS A 23 -4.94 7.02 9.91
N MET A 24 -4.10 6.05 10.28
CA MET A 24 -2.88 5.69 9.54
C MET A 24 -3.19 5.33 8.08
N GLY A 25 -4.28 4.57 7.86
CA GLY A 25 -4.72 4.18 6.53
C GLY A 25 -5.14 5.34 5.63
N ARG A 26 -5.69 6.43 6.20
CA ARG A 26 -6.03 7.66 5.46
C ARG A 26 -4.80 8.45 5.07
N GLU A 27 -3.84 8.61 5.99
CA GLU A 27 -2.55 9.27 5.69
C GLU A 27 -1.84 8.57 4.51
N VAL A 28 -1.91 7.24 4.47
CA VAL A 28 -1.35 6.43 3.37
C VAL A 28 -2.16 6.56 2.08
N ASP A 29 -3.48 6.74 2.13
CA ASP A 29 -4.32 6.86 0.92
C ASP A 29 -3.96 8.09 0.08
N ASP A 30 -3.67 9.21 0.73
CA ASP A 30 -3.25 10.44 0.02
C ASP A 30 -1.92 10.22 -0.72
N ILE A 31 -0.98 9.54 -0.07
CA ILE A 31 0.33 9.20 -0.66
C ILE A 31 0.20 8.14 -1.75
N TYR A 32 -0.69 7.17 -1.56
CA TYR A 32 -1.02 6.18 -2.58
C TYR A 32 -1.56 6.86 -3.84
N ASN A 33 -2.49 7.81 -3.71
CA ASN A 33 -3.04 8.56 -4.83
C ASN A 33 -1.96 9.37 -5.57
N TRP A 34 -1.05 10.01 -4.82
CA TRP A 34 0.11 10.70 -5.39
C TRP A 34 1.04 9.75 -6.16
N LEU A 35 1.30 8.55 -5.64
CA LEU A 35 2.14 7.54 -6.30
C LEU A 35 1.56 7.12 -7.66
N ILE A 36 0.25 6.92 -7.75
CA ILE A 36 -0.41 6.46 -8.98
C ILE A 36 -0.79 7.59 -9.93
N SER A 37 -0.75 8.85 -9.49
CA SER A 37 -1.14 10.00 -10.31
C SER A 37 -0.07 10.42 -11.32
N ASP A 38 1.20 10.12 -11.04
CA ASP A 38 2.33 10.52 -11.89
C ASP A 38 3.07 9.28 -12.45
N PRO A 39 3.10 9.09 -13.78
CA PRO A 39 3.89 8.05 -14.43
C PRO A 39 5.39 8.11 -14.13
N ALA A 40 5.93 9.25 -13.69
CA ALA A 40 7.33 9.40 -13.30
C ALA A 40 7.72 8.54 -12.08
N HIS A 41 6.75 8.13 -11.26
CA HIS A 41 6.98 7.23 -10.11
C HIS A 41 7.12 5.76 -10.53
N LEU A 42 6.77 5.43 -11.77
CA LEU A 42 6.87 4.08 -12.31
C LEU A 42 8.31 3.76 -12.73
N LYS A 43 8.66 2.48 -12.71
CA LYS A 43 9.90 2.00 -13.32
C LYS A 43 9.86 2.26 -14.83
N THR A 44 11.00 2.61 -15.42
CA THR A 44 11.14 2.90 -16.85
C THR A 44 10.67 1.75 -17.75
N ASN A 45 10.72 0.51 -17.25
CA ASN A 45 10.31 -0.72 -17.94
C ASN A 45 8.96 -1.28 -17.42
N GLY A 46 8.27 -0.55 -16.56
CA GLY A 46 6.99 -0.96 -15.97
C GLY A 46 5.82 -0.80 -16.94
N ARG A 47 4.65 -1.36 -16.55
CA ARG A 47 3.41 -1.15 -17.30
C ARG A 47 3.10 0.36 -17.40
N ARG A 48 2.76 0.83 -18.60
CA ARG A 48 2.40 2.23 -18.86
C ARG A 48 0.94 2.57 -18.57
N ASN A 49 0.11 1.55 -18.42
CA ASN A 49 -1.33 1.71 -18.20
C ASN A 49 -1.74 1.10 -16.84
N PRO A 50 -2.61 1.77 -16.07
CA PRO A 50 -3.14 1.24 -14.83
C PRO A 50 -4.04 0.01 -15.09
N PRO A 51 -4.23 -0.87 -14.09
CA PRO A 51 -3.76 -0.77 -12.70
C PRO A 51 -2.26 -1.06 -12.55
N TYR A 52 -1.57 -0.23 -11.77
CA TYR A 52 -0.15 -0.41 -11.42
C TYR A 52 0.01 -1.32 -10.21
N ASP A 53 0.99 -2.21 -10.27
CA ASP A 53 1.36 -3.11 -9.19
C ASP A 53 2.46 -2.49 -8.30
N TRP A 54 2.60 -2.97 -7.06
CA TRP A 54 3.71 -2.56 -6.18
C TRP A 54 5.09 -2.78 -6.82
N SER A 55 5.23 -3.78 -7.69
CA SER A 55 6.45 -4.05 -8.45
C SER A 55 6.74 -3.02 -9.54
N ASP A 56 5.71 -2.35 -10.06
CA ASP A 56 5.80 -1.34 -11.12
C ASP A 56 6.30 0.01 -10.59
N ILE A 57 6.09 0.30 -9.31
CA ILE A 57 6.59 1.52 -8.66
C ILE A 57 8.11 1.42 -8.46
N SER A 58 8.84 2.48 -8.80
CA SER A 58 10.29 2.58 -8.59
C SER A 58 10.64 2.53 -7.10
N GLU A 59 11.81 1.98 -6.74
CA GLU A 59 12.21 1.94 -5.32
C GLU A 59 12.37 3.35 -4.76
N ARG A 60 12.90 4.29 -5.55
CA ARG A 60 12.99 5.71 -5.16
C ARG A 60 11.62 6.30 -4.80
N ALA A 61 10.60 6.10 -5.62
CA ALA A 61 9.26 6.61 -5.32
C ALA A 61 8.66 5.94 -4.06
N LYS A 62 8.99 4.68 -3.78
CA LYS A 62 8.59 4.01 -2.52
C LYS A 62 9.26 4.63 -1.32
N ASP A 63 10.54 4.94 -1.42
CA ASP A 63 11.30 5.58 -0.35
C ASP A 63 10.76 7.00 -0.09
N ASP A 64 10.55 7.79 -1.15
CA ASP A 64 9.93 9.12 -1.07
C ASP A 64 8.53 9.05 -0.42
N ALA A 65 7.72 8.07 -0.82
CA ALA A 65 6.39 7.85 -0.24
C ALA A 65 6.44 7.52 1.25
N ILE A 66 7.42 6.70 1.68
CA ILE A 66 7.61 6.39 3.10
C ILE A 66 8.00 7.66 3.87
N SER A 67 8.97 8.44 3.38
CA SER A 67 9.35 9.69 4.03
C SER A 67 8.19 10.70 4.10
N TRP A 68 7.33 10.74 3.08
CA TRP A 68 6.12 11.58 3.09
C TRP A 68 5.07 11.12 4.09
N ILE A 69 4.88 9.81 4.27
CA ILE A 69 3.97 9.29 5.32
C ILE A 69 4.48 9.73 6.70
N LEU A 70 5.79 9.59 6.96
CA LEU A 70 6.37 9.96 8.25
C LEU A 70 6.29 11.47 8.53
N SER A 71 6.48 12.31 7.51
CA SER A 71 6.39 13.77 7.67
C SER A 71 4.96 14.28 7.84
N ARG A 72 3.96 13.55 7.31
CA ARG A 72 2.53 13.87 7.43
C ARG A 72 1.83 13.18 8.60
N ALA A 73 2.54 12.33 9.34
CA ALA A 73 1.98 11.64 10.49
C ALA A 73 1.43 12.64 11.51
N THR A 74 0.19 12.43 11.93
CA THR A 74 -0.41 13.18 13.03
C THR A 74 0.23 12.79 14.36
N THR A 75 0.15 13.67 15.38
CA THR A 75 0.70 13.39 16.72
C THR A 75 0.22 12.07 17.32
N GLU A 76 -1.01 11.67 16.99
CA GLU A 76 -1.59 10.39 17.44
C GLU A 76 -1.03 9.17 16.69
N THR A 77 -0.72 9.28 15.40
CA THR A 77 -0.20 8.17 14.59
C THR A 77 1.32 8.08 14.62
N GLN A 78 2.00 9.19 14.91
CA GLN A 78 3.46 9.32 14.92
C GLN A 78 4.13 8.29 15.84
N SER A 79 3.58 8.07 17.03
CA SER A 79 4.09 7.07 17.99
C SER A 79 4.06 5.65 17.42
N TYR A 80 3.05 5.32 16.62
CA TYR A 80 2.93 4.01 15.97
C TYR A 80 3.86 3.86 14.77
N TRP A 81 4.06 4.93 14.00
CA TRP A 81 5.07 4.93 12.94
C TRP A 81 6.48 4.75 13.51
N ALA A 82 6.77 5.36 14.67
CA ALA A 82 8.04 5.24 15.36
C ALA A 82 8.33 3.82 15.93
N LEU A 83 7.34 2.94 16.00
CA LEU A 83 7.54 1.53 16.38
C LEU A 83 8.32 0.75 15.32
N ALA A 84 8.40 1.26 14.09
CA ALA A 84 9.21 0.65 13.07
C ALA A 84 10.69 0.93 13.36
N GLN A 85 11.40 -0.06 13.87
CA GLN A 85 12.86 0.04 13.91
C GLN A 85 13.38 0.15 12.46
N PRO A 86 14.23 1.14 12.17
CA PRO A 86 14.83 1.28 10.85
C PRO A 86 15.65 0.03 10.54
N SER A 87 15.52 -0.46 9.32
CA SER A 87 16.29 -1.59 8.81
C SER A 87 17.17 -1.13 7.67
N ASP A 88 18.28 -1.82 7.42
CA ASP A 88 19.25 -1.47 6.36
C ASP A 88 18.64 -1.38 4.94
N SER A 89 17.43 -1.93 4.74
CA SER A 89 16.73 -1.94 3.46
C SER A 89 15.50 -1.03 3.40
N CYS A 90 15.05 -0.49 4.53
CA CYS A 90 13.83 0.31 4.61
C CYS A 90 13.77 1.09 5.93
N GLU A 91 13.61 2.41 5.83
CA GLU A 91 13.55 3.33 6.97
C GLU A 91 12.33 3.06 7.86
N ASN A 92 11.18 2.69 7.28
CA ASN A 92 9.99 2.34 8.05
C ASN A 92 9.17 1.18 7.44
N TRP A 93 9.34 -0.01 8.01
CA TRP A 93 8.67 -1.21 7.51
C TRP A 93 7.13 -1.19 7.72
N ILE A 94 6.62 -0.43 8.69
CA ILE A 94 5.19 -0.26 8.95
C ILE A 94 4.55 0.52 7.80
N ALA A 95 5.12 1.68 7.42
CA ALA A 95 4.66 2.48 6.29
C ALA A 95 4.69 1.68 4.98
N ARG A 96 5.79 0.94 4.75
CA ARG A 96 5.94 0.06 3.59
C ARG A 96 4.87 -1.05 3.57
N TRP A 97 4.54 -1.63 4.73
CA TRP A 97 3.48 -2.64 4.85
C TRP A 97 2.12 -2.08 4.45
N PHE A 98 1.76 -0.88 4.93
CA PHE A 98 0.50 -0.23 4.57
C PHE A 98 0.39 0.03 3.08
N LEU A 99 1.44 0.60 2.46
CA LEU A 99 1.48 0.85 1.03
C LEU A 99 1.33 -0.45 0.24
N TYR A 100 2.13 -1.48 0.55
CA TYR A 100 2.03 -2.79 -0.10
C TYR A 100 0.61 -3.36 -0.06
N HIS A 101 -0.05 -3.28 1.09
CA HIS A 101 -1.43 -3.74 1.23
C HIS A 101 -2.42 -2.95 0.38
N LYS A 102 -2.25 -1.62 0.25
CA LYS A 102 -3.12 -0.79 -0.61
C LYS A 102 -3.04 -1.22 -2.07
N PHE A 103 -1.83 -1.43 -2.60
CA PHE A 103 -1.65 -1.94 -3.96
C PHE A 103 -2.28 -3.33 -4.14
N ARG A 104 -2.06 -4.25 -3.18
CA ARG A 104 -2.59 -5.62 -3.24
C ARG A 104 -4.12 -5.69 -3.20
N TYR A 105 -4.77 -4.85 -2.38
CA TYR A 105 -6.23 -4.81 -2.31
C TYR A 105 -6.88 -4.19 -3.57
N ARG A 106 -6.15 -3.35 -4.31
CA ARG A 106 -6.64 -2.82 -5.58
C ARG A 106 -6.50 -3.83 -6.72
N ASP A 107 -5.37 -4.55 -6.79
CA ASP A 107 -5.17 -5.66 -7.76
C ASP A 107 -6.26 -6.74 -7.65
N GLY A 108 -6.73 -7.03 -6.42
CA GLY A 108 -7.81 -7.98 -6.19
C GLY A 108 -9.19 -7.58 -6.75
N ARG A 109 -9.47 -6.28 -6.94
CA ARG A 109 -10.75 -5.81 -7.53
C ARG A 109 -10.74 -5.81 -9.06
N SER A 110 -9.58 -5.81 -9.70
CA SER A 110 -9.46 -5.93 -11.16
C SER A 110 -9.60 -7.36 -11.68
N ARG A 111 -9.55 -8.38 -10.80
CA ARG A 111 -9.67 -9.79 -11.19
C ARG A 111 -11.08 -10.38 -11.06
N SER A 112 -12.00 -9.74 -10.34
CA SER A 112 -13.39 -10.21 -10.19
C SER A 112 -14.33 -9.78 -11.32
N GLY A 113 -13.82 -9.22 -12.42
CA GLY A 113 -14.59 -8.80 -13.59
C GLY A 113 -14.64 -9.78 -14.78
N GLN A 114 -13.92 -10.91 -14.74
CA GLN A 114 -13.94 -11.92 -15.81
C GLN A 114 -14.15 -13.33 -15.26
N SER A 115 -15.33 -13.57 -14.69
CA SER A 115 -15.93 -14.91 -14.67
C SER A 115 -17.41 -14.72 -14.35
N THR A 116 -18.23 -14.56 -15.40
CA THR A 116 -19.62 -15.04 -15.54
C THR A 116 -20.27 -14.31 -16.72
N GLN A 117 -20.03 -14.76 -17.94
CA GLN A 117 -21.04 -14.81 -19.02
C GLN A 117 -20.42 -15.40 -20.29
N ALA A 118 -20.43 -16.73 -20.37
CA ALA A 118 -20.35 -17.46 -21.64
C ALA A 118 -20.99 -18.84 -21.45
N ALA A 119 -22.24 -18.86 -21.01
CA ALA A 119 -23.05 -20.08 -21.01
C ALA A 119 -24.51 -19.69 -21.25
N SER A 120 -24.84 -19.30 -22.48
CA SER A 120 -26.16 -19.49 -23.08
C SER A 120 -26.12 -18.99 -24.51
N TYR A 121 -25.73 -19.87 -25.43
CA TYR A 121 -26.36 -19.91 -26.74
C TYR A 121 -27.01 -21.27 -26.89
N ARG A 122 -28.33 -21.26 -26.64
CA ARG A 122 -29.27 -22.25 -27.16
C ARG A 122 -29.14 -22.31 -28.69
N SER A 123 -29.11 -23.52 -29.23
CA SER A 123 -29.80 -23.89 -30.47
C SER A 123 -30.15 -25.36 -30.36
#